data_AF-A0A1V6QPW7-F1
#
_entry.id   AF-A0A1V6QPW7-F1
#
_cell.length_a   1.000
_cell.length_b   1.000
_cell.length_c   1.000
_cell.angle_alpha   90.00
_cell.angle_beta   90.00
_cell.angle_gamma   90.00
#
_symmetry.space_group_name_H-M   'P 1'
#
loop_
_entity.id
_entity.type
_entity.pdbx_description
1 polymer ?
#
loop_
_entity_poly.entity_id
_entity_poly.type
_entity_poly.pdbx_seq_one_letter_code
_entity_poly.pdbx_strand_id
1 'polypeptide(L)'
;MAHTPSLNRWMTSQGFCGTSISILIEDQDRDGVASAVHISLSHVSALLRTILLPADEDASKGLIENWMQSLLNVEEKDLSNFDSVQMLRFLCTILSIGIVSFSGSHVCRFDINLWDQEMEEIPIGFEGYVFKPRKLACLDDFIGGPAWILGKASVSSEALKISLTVQDLQELWGPVSLVRGTANSAPVIQTERGFIIPLLREAQSSLCSASFYGETECHWMEEIPEYLFDERPNRAILVSSTSRILIGTSTDAGAGLVVNEKCKSSISLIGQQIASRLQYPGTSKSRYVSDGYDVQLVGGQYVTAGLMKKYKRIPKRTLKAMLIADSTKPDTRLVPLLNLRVGLEVSACTGNAQRVTLWDALRFSQTTTNSPDHTMYCAHNVGDKNCISSCWNRWQSLDEIDSLNHMPGQNKPLTGLEGRRVIINSILALEHSGVDSEGNLQVSWPFNNSPLNFPVLPSTPKESHNWFRVVKDTRDTSSFAVFSQRCLEFPEKGIMRSCSAPCKEGHSKPLQTTLLTRILTTAEQGSVSGLLVGVKFLVGEAHLTVTKAVQDQLAIIAAVSMNPLSPLRYRLRDILPDA
;
A
#
# COMPACT_ATOMS: atom_id res chain seq x y z
N MET A 1 -25.16 -28.59 25.35
CA MET A 1 -25.12 -28.97 23.93
C MET A 1 -26.55 -29.14 23.38
N ALA A 2 -27.34 -28.06 23.24
CA ALA A 2 -28.76 -28.17 22.83
C ALA A 2 -29.27 -26.97 21.99
N HIS A 3 -28.43 -26.35 21.14
CA HIS A 3 -28.82 -25.21 20.29
C HIS A 3 -28.49 -25.38 18.79
N THR A 4 -28.06 -26.57 18.37
CA THR A 4 -27.56 -26.85 17.00
C THR A 4 -28.63 -26.78 15.89
N PRO A 5 -29.90 -27.21 16.07
CA PRO A 5 -30.88 -27.22 14.98
C PRO A 5 -31.37 -25.83 14.57
N SER A 6 -31.47 -24.89 15.52
CA SER A 6 -31.91 -23.51 15.26
C SER A 6 -30.82 -22.70 14.57
N LEU A 7 -29.55 -22.92 14.93
CA LEU A 7 -28.42 -22.26 14.28
C LEU A 7 -28.28 -22.72 12.83
N ASN A 8 -28.37 -24.03 12.56
CA ASN A 8 -28.27 -24.53 11.19
C ASN A 8 -29.39 -23.99 10.30
N ARG A 9 -30.65 -24.01 10.80
CA ARG A 9 -31.80 -23.45 10.07
C ARG A 9 -31.66 -21.95 9.83
N TRP A 10 -31.12 -21.22 10.80
CA TRP A 10 -30.83 -19.79 10.65
C TRP A 10 -29.70 -19.56 9.63
N MET A 11 -28.59 -20.28 9.71
CA MET A 11 -27.49 -20.19 8.75
C MET A 11 -27.94 -20.52 7.33
N THR A 12 -28.74 -21.58 7.11
CA THR A 12 -29.35 -21.88 5.81
C THR A 12 -30.29 -20.78 5.33
N SER A 13 -31.08 -20.18 6.23
CA SER A 13 -31.93 -19.03 5.89
C SER A 13 -31.15 -17.75 5.57
N GLN A 14 -29.90 -17.66 6.03
CA GLN A 14 -28.95 -16.57 5.75
C GLN A 14 -28.00 -16.94 4.59
N GLY A 15 -28.30 -17.97 3.78
CA GLY A 15 -27.51 -18.34 2.60
C GLY A 15 -26.25 -19.17 2.87
N PHE A 16 -25.97 -19.55 4.12
CA PHE A 16 -24.82 -20.40 4.47
C PHE A 16 -25.20 -21.89 4.45
N CYS A 17 -24.25 -22.78 4.16
CA CYS A 17 -24.47 -24.25 4.06
C CYS A 17 -25.44 -24.66 2.93
N GLY A 18 -25.27 -24.07 1.74
CA GLY A 18 -26.02 -24.44 0.53
C GLY A 18 -25.63 -25.82 -0.05
N THR A 19 -26.34 -26.24 -1.10
CA THR A 19 -26.00 -27.46 -1.88
C THR A 19 -25.02 -27.16 -3.01
N SER A 20 -24.23 -26.11 -2.88
CA SER A 20 -23.27 -25.62 -3.87
C SER A 20 -21.96 -25.24 -3.22
N ILE A 21 -20.90 -25.30 -4.02
CA ILE A 21 -19.59 -24.74 -3.71
C ILE A 21 -19.25 -23.70 -4.78
N SER A 22 -18.44 -22.71 -4.43
CA SER A 22 -17.77 -21.87 -5.42
C SER A 22 -16.34 -22.33 -5.61
N ILE A 23 -15.84 -22.27 -6.84
CA ILE A 23 -14.41 -22.38 -7.16
C ILE A 23 -13.99 -21.07 -7.81
N LEU A 24 -12.85 -20.52 -7.38
CA LEU A 24 -12.24 -19.36 -8.03
C LEU A 24 -11.40 -19.84 -9.21
N ILE A 25 -11.72 -19.35 -10.41
CA ILE A 25 -11.05 -19.76 -11.66
C ILE A 25 -10.58 -18.50 -12.40
N GLU A 26 -9.34 -18.48 -12.87
CA GLU A 26 -8.84 -17.42 -13.75
C GLU A 26 -9.65 -17.38 -15.05
N ASP A 27 -10.12 -16.19 -15.41
CA ASP A 27 -10.93 -15.94 -16.59
C ASP A 27 -10.02 -15.95 -17.82
N GLN A 28 -10.21 -16.94 -18.70
CA GLN A 28 -9.37 -17.11 -19.89
C GLN A 28 -9.57 -15.99 -20.91
N ASP A 29 -10.74 -15.34 -20.91
CA ASP A 29 -11.06 -14.24 -21.83
C ASP A 29 -10.58 -12.88 -21.30
N ARG A 30 -10.27 -12.80 -20.00
CA ARG A 30 -9.91 -11.55 -19.31
C ARG A 30 -8.65 -11.72 -18.48
N ASP A 31 -7.53 -11.26 -19.02
CA ASP A 31 -6.26 -11.21 -18.28
C ASP A 31 -6.41 -10.40 -16.97
N GLY A 32 -5.84 -10.91 -15.89
CA GLY A 32 -5.90 -10.28 -14.58
C GLY A 32 -7.24 -10.40 -13.84
N VAL A 33 -8.20 -11.22 -14.31
CA VAL A 33 -9.50 -11.43 -13.65
C VAL A 33 -9.66 -12.90 -13.26
N ALA A 34 -10.16 -13.16 -12.06
CA ALA A 34 -10.68 -14.45 -11.64
C ALA A 34 -12.19 -14.35 -11.40
N SER A 35 -12.91 -15.43 -11.67
CA SER A 35 -14.36 -15.53 -11.52
C SER A 35 -14.72 -16.60 -10.49
N ALA A 36 -15.71 -16.32 -9.65
CA ALA A 36 -16.37 -17.32 -8.84
C ALA A 36 -17.35 -18.13 -9.70
N VAL A 37 -17.10 -19.43 -9.78
CA VAL A 37 -17.91 -20.41 -10.51
C VAL A 37 -18.65 -21.29 -9.52
N HIS A 38 -19.98 -21.35 -9.65
CA HIS A 38 -20.85 -22.16 -8.80
C HIS A 38 -21.03 -23.57 -9.32
N ILE A 39 -20.72 -24.54 -8.45
CA ILE A 39 -20.92 -25.95 -8.70
C ILE A 39 -21.95 -26.47 -7.70
N SER A 40 -23.17 -26.73 -8.19
CA SER A 40 -24.24 -27.29 -7.39
C SER A 40 -24.20 -28.82 -7.41
N LEU A 41 -24.73 -29.43 -6.34
CA LEU A 41 -24.91 -30.87 -6.27
C LEU A 41 -25.80 -31.40 -7.40
N SER A 42 -26.77 -30.60 -7.88
CA SER A 42 -27.59 -30.97 -9.04
C SER A 42 -26.79 -31.01 -10.34
N HIS A 43 -25.82 -30.11 -10.54
CA HIS A 43 -24.90 -30.16 -11.69
C HIS A 43 -24.04 -31.44 -11.65
N VAL A 44 -23.48 -31.78 -10.48
CA VAL A 44 -22.68 -33.00 -10.30
C VAL A 44 -23.54 -34.26 -10.48
N SER A 45 -24.75 -34.27 -9.93
CA SER A 45 -25.69 -35.40 -10.06
C SER A 45 -26.18 -35.58 -11.50
N ALA A 46 -26.40 -34.49 -12.23
CA ALA A 46 -26.75 -34.54 -13.65
C ALA A 46 -25.62 -35.14 -14.47
N LEU A 47 -24.37 -34.69 -14.25
CA LEU A 47 -23.19 -35.25 -14.90
C LEU A 47 -23.03 -36.75 -14.61
N LEU A 48 -23.17 -37.17 -13.35
CA LEU A 48 -23.10 -38.59 -12.96
C LEU A 48 -24.19 -39.43 -13.64
N ARG A 49 -25.43 -38.94 -13.71
CA ARG A 49 -26.51 -39.64 -14.43
C ARG A 49 -26.18 -39.81 -15.90
N THR A 50 -25.62 -38.78 -16.52
CA THR A 50 -25.21 -38.82 -17.93
C THR A 50 -24.10 -39.85 -18.16
N ILE A 51 -23.09 -39.90 -17.29
CA ILE A 51 -21.98 -40.87 -17.39
C ILE A 51 -22.46 -42.31 -17.15
N LEU A 52 -23.44 -42.51 -16.26
CA LEU A 52 -23.95 -43.83 -15.89
C LEU A 52 -25.02 -44.37 -16.84
N LEU A 53 -25.54 -43.54 -17.75
CA LEU A 53 -26.44 -44.03 -18.80
C LEU A 53 -25.63 -44.83 -19.83
N PRO A 54 -26.19 -45.92 -20.38
CA PRO A 54 -25.56 -46.64 -21.48
C PRO A 54 -25.60 -45.76 -22.74
N ALA A 55 -24.62 -44.88 -22.85
CA ALA A 55 -24.37 -44.03 -24.00
C ALA A 55 -23.09 -44.49 -24.72
N ASP A 56 -22.99 -44.16 -25.99
CA ASP A 56 -21.76 -44.30 -26.77
C ASP A 56 -20.60 -43.54 -26.07
N GLU A 57 -19.38 -44.06 -26.17
CA GLU A 57 -18.20 -43.49 -25.50
C GLU A 57 -17.92 -42.08 -26.01
N ASP A 58 -18.11 -41.86 -27.32
CA ASP A 58 -17.98 -40.56 -27.98
C ASP A 58 -19.05 -39.57 -27.51
N ALA A 59 -20.29 -40.03 -27.27
CA ALA A 59 -21.37 -39.20 -26.75
C ALA A 59 -21.10 -38.78 -25.29
N SER A 60 -20.54 -39.69 -24.49
CA SER A 60 -20.15 -39.42 -23.11
C SER A 60 -19.00 -38.42 -23.03
N LYS A 61 -17.99 -38.57 -23.89
CA LYS A 61 -16.87 -37.64 -24.02
C LYS A 61 -17.34 -36.23 -24.37
N GLY A 62 -18.15 -36.08 -25.42
CA GLY A 62 -18.67 -34.76 -25.82
C GLY A 62 -19.50 -34.07 -24.73
N LEU A 63 -20.19 -34.84 -23.88
CA LEU A 63 -20.95 -34.29 -22.75
C LEU A 63 -20.05 -33.83 -21.60
N ILE A 64 -18.97 -34.58 -21.31
CA ILE A 64 -17.97 -34.17 -20.31
C ILE A 64 -17.24 -32.92 -20.80
N GLU A 65 -16.85 -32.86 -22.08
CA GLU A 65 -16.24 -31.69 -22.71
C GLU A 65 -17.12 -30.45 -22.57
N ASN A 66 -18.38 -30.54 -22.99
CA ASN A 66 -19.34 -29.45 -22.88
C ASN A 66 -19.51 -28.97 -21.44
N TRP A 67 -19.52 -29.90 -20.48
CA TRP A 67 -19.64 -29.55 -19.06
C TRP A 67 -18.40 -28.79 -18.58
N MET A 68 -17.20 -29.26 -18.93
CA MET A 68 -15.94 -28.62 -18.56
C MET A 68 -15.78 -27.23 -19.22
N GLN A 69 -16.17 -27.08 -20.48
CA GLN A 69 -16.18 -25.79 -21.17
C GLN A 69 -17.17 -24.82 -20.52
N SER A 70 -18.43 -25.24 -20.37
CA SER A 70 -19.49 -24.36 -19.88
C SER A 70 -19.32 -23.94 -18.42
N LEU A 71 -18.71 -24.80 -17.60
CA LEU A 71 -18.68 -24.61 -16.15
C LEU A 71 -17.30 -24.17 -15.67
N LEU A 72 -16.21 -24.73 -16.20
CA LEU A 72 -14.85 -24.43 -15.76
C LEU A 72 -14.12 -23.46 -16.70
N ASN A 73 -14.76 -23.02 -17.79
CA ASN A 73 -14.19 -22.16 -18.82
C ASN A 73 -12.86 -22.69 -19.39
N VAL A 74 -12.75 -24.02 -19.53
CA VAL A 74 -11.58 -24.70 -20.12
C VAL A 74 -11.71 -24.67 -21.64
N GLU A 75 -10.62 -24.36 -22.35
CA GLU A 75 -10.66 -24.22 -23.81
C GLU A 75 -10.88 -25.57 -24.52
N GLU A 76 -11.65 -25.59 -25.61
CA GLU A 76 -11.91 -26.82 -26.38
C GLU A 76 -10.64 -27.48 -26.91
N LYS A 77 -9.66 -26.65 -27.32
CA LYS A 77 -8.36 -27.11 -27.81
C LYS A 77 -7.60 -27.93 -26.77
N ASP A 78 -7.73 -27.52 -25.50
CA ASP A 78 -7.07 -28.17 -24.36
C ASP A 78 -7.71 -29.56 -24.15
N LEU A 79 -9.02 -29.68 -24.36
CA LEU A 79 -9.77 -30.92 -24.14
C LEU A 79 -9.69 -31.94 -25.29
N SER A 80 -9.44 -31.48 -26.52
CA SER A 80 -9.57 -32.28 -27.74
C SER A 80 -8.69 -33.56 -27.80
N ASN A 81 -7.56 -33.58 -27.10
CA ASN A 81 -6.59 -34.68 -27.14
C ASN A 81 -6.84 -35.79 -26.10
N PHE A 82 -7.85 -35.65 -25.22
CA PHE A 82 -8.01 -36.53 -24.07
C PHE A 82 -9.09 -37.61 -24.25
N ASP A 83 -8.90 -38.74 -23.58
CA ASP A 83 -9.94 -39.74 -23.41
C ASP A 83 -10.90 -39.37 -22.27
N SER A 84 -12.06 -40.04 -22.23
CA SER A 84 -13.11 -39.79 -21.24
C SER A 84 -12.64 -40.01 -19.79
N VAL A 85 -11.75 -40.98 -19.55
CA VAL A 85 -11.24 -41.31 -18.21
C VAL A 85 -10.29 -40.23 -17.70
N GLN A 86 -9.43 -39.69 -18.56
CA GLN A 86 -8.50 -38.61 -18.25
C GLN A 86 -9.27 -37.32 -17.90
N MET A 87 -10.30 -36.98 -18.67
CA MET A 87 -11.18 -35.84 -18.39
C MET A 87 -11.87 -35.98 -17.03
N LEU A 88 -12.40 -37.17 -16.73
CA LEU A 88 -13.04 -37.44 -15.44
C LEU A 88 -12.07 -37.34 -14.27
N ARG A 89 -10.83 -37.83 -14.41
CA ARG A 89 -9.79 -37.69 -13.37
C ARG A 89 -9.43 -36.23 -13.13
N PHE A 90 -9.26 -35.47 -14.20
CA PHE A 90 -8.97 -34.04 -14.12
C PHE A 90 -10.11 -33.30 -13.39
N LEU A 91 -11.36 -33.57 -13.80
CA LEU A 91 -12.53 -33.01 -13.14
C LEU A 91 -12.62 -33.39 -11.66
N CYS A 92 -12.43 -34.66 -11.32
CA CYS A 92 -12.44 -35.11 -9.92
C CYS A 92 -11.36 -34.40 -9.08
N THR A 93 -10.21 -34.13 -9.68
CA THR A 93 -9.10 -33.42 -9.01
C THR A 93 -9.46 -31.96 -8.76
N ILE A 94 -10.01 -31.25 -9.76
CA ILE A 94 -10.52 -29.88 -9.60
C ILE A 94 -11.55 -29.81 -8.49
N LEU A 95 -12.55 -30.71 -8.52
CA LEU A 95 -13.62 -30.71 -7.54
C LEU A 95 -13.09 -31.02 -6.13
N SER A 96 -12.17 -31.97 -6.00
CA SER A 96 -11.60 -32.35 -4.70
C SER A 96 -10.85 -31.19 -4.06
N ILE A 97 -9.96 -30.54 -4.81
CA ILE A 97 -9.18 -29.39 -4.31
C ILE A 97 -10.08 -28.16 -4.15
N GLY A 98 -11.02 -27.95 -5.08
CA GLY A 98 -12.03 -26.91 -5.00
C GLY A 98 -12.87 -26.99 -3.73
N ILE A 99 -13.30 -28.18 -3.31
CA ILE A 99 -14.03 -28.39 -2.05
C ILE A 99 -13.18 -28.03 -0.83
N VAL A 100 -11.92 -28.48 -0.79
CA VAL A 100 -11.01 -28.18 0.33
C VAL A 100 -10.72 -26.69 0.39
N SER A 101 -10.45 -26.08 -0.76
CA SER A 101 -10.22 -24.65 -0.91
C SER A 101 -11.44 -23.84 -0.47
N PHE A 102 -12.64 -24.17 -0.95
CA PHE A 102 -13.91 -23.55 -0.57
C PHE A 102 -14.18 -23.66 0.94
N SER A 103 -13.91 -24.82 1.53
CA SER A 103 -14.09 -25.04 2.99
C SER A 103 -13.20 -24.12 3.83
N GLY A 104 -12.09 -23.64 3.28
CA GLY A 104 -11.20 -22.65 3.87
C GLY A 104 -11.40 -21.23 3.31
N SER A 105 -12.57 -20.92 2.73
CA SER A 105 -12.89 -19.64 2.09
C SER A 105 -11.89 -19.21 1.01
N HIS A 106 -11.25 -20.19 0.38
CA HIS A 106 -10.12 -20.07 -0.56
C HIS A 106 -8.83 -19.47 -0.01
N VAL A 107 -8.80 -18.88 1.19
CA VAL A 107 -7.60 -18.19 1.74
C VAL A 107 -6.81 -19.09 2.71
N CYS A 108 -7.43 -20.15 3.23
CA CYS A 108 -6.75 -21.08 4.12
C CYS A 108 -5.57 -21.78 3.42
N ARG A 109 -4.39 -21.78 4.07
CA ARG A 109 -3.24 -22.61 3.71
C ARG A 109 -3.47 -24.06 4.11
N PHE A 110 -4.42 -24.73 3.46
CA PHE A 110 -4.74 -26.14 3.71
C PHE A 110 -3.59 -27.08 3.33
N ASP A 111 -2.71 -26.65 2.42
CA ASP A 111 -1.46 -27.32 2.11
C ASP A 111 -0.58 -27.46 3.37
N ILE A 112 -0.48 -26.40 4.17
CA ILE A 112 0.23 -26.42 5.45
C ILE A 112 -0.61 -27.11 6.53
N ASN A 113 -1.89 -26.74 6.66
CA ASN A 113 -2.71 -27.14 7.80
C ASN A 113 -3.23 -28.58 7.74
N LEU A 114 -3.40 -29.14 6.55
CA LEU A 114 -3.92 -30.50 6.35
C LEU A 114 -2.87 -31.46 5.77
N TRP A 115 -1.93 -30.96 4.98
CA TRP A 115 -0.93 -31.78 4.30
C TRP A 115 0.50 -31.60 4.83
N ASP A 116 0.69 -30.71 5.82
CA ASP A 116 2.00 -30.40 6.43
C ASP A 116 3.08 -30.04 5.40
N GLN A 117 2.68 -29.49 4.24
CA GLN A 117 3.58 -29.16 3.15
C GLN A 117 3.23 -27.78 2.58
N GLU A 118 4.18 -26.87 2.63
CA GLU A 118 4.04 -25.58 1.95
C GLU A 118 4.18 -25.79 0.44
N MET A 119 3.12 -25.46 -0.30
CA MET A 119 3.09 -25.56 -1.77
C MET A 119 2.83 -24.19 -2.41
N GLU A 120 3.66 -23.85 -3.39
CA GLU A 120 3.45 -22.67 -4.22
C GLU A 120 2.34 -22.86 -5.24
N GLU A 121 2.16 -24.10 -5.71
CA GLU A 121 1.11 -24.50 -6.63
C GLU A 121 0.78 -25.98 -6.48
N ILE A 122 -0.46 -26.35 -6.81
CA ILE A 122 -0.94 -27.73 -6.83
C ILE A 122 -1.28 -28.06 -8.27
N PRO A 123 -0.50 -28.93 -8.94
CA PRO A 123 -0.76 -29.29 -10.33
C PRO A 123 -2.05 -30.11 -10.44
N ILE A 124 -2.89 -29.71 -11.39
CA ILE A 124 -4.18 -30.34 -11.65
C ILE A 124 -4.08 -31.07 -12.97
N GLY A 125 -3.53 -32.27 -12.92
CA GLY A 125 -3.40 -33.11 -14.10
C GLY A 125 -2.62 -32.46 -15.25
N PHE A 126 -3.18 -32.51 -16.46
CA PHE A 126 -2.46 -32.21 -17.69
C PHE A 126 -2.67 -30.75 -18.17
N GLU A 127 -1.73 -30.27 -19.00
CA GLU A 127 -1.72 -28.92 -19.61
C GLU A 127 -1.48 -27.72 -18.69
N GLY A 128 -0.75 -27.92 -17.59
CA GLY A 128 -0.23 -26.80 -16.80
C GLY A 128 -1.30 -26.02 -16.06
N TYR A 129 -2.50 -26.58 -15.89
CA TYR A 129 -3.48 -26.06 -14.94
C TYR A 129 -3.02 -26.34 -13.51
N VAL A 130 -3.08 -25.32 -12.68
CA VAL A 130 -2.65 -25.36 -11.29
C VAL A 130 -3.64 -24.62 -10.40
N PHE A 131 -3.84 -25.11 -9.17
CA PHE A 131 -4.31 -24.26 -8.09
C PHE A 131 -3.11 -23.52 -7.51
N LYS A 132 -3.18 -22.19 -7.45
CA LYS A 132 -2.10 -21.36 -6.92
C LYS A 132 -2.64 -20.30 -5.97
N PRO A 133 -1.96 -19.97 -4.85
CA PRO A 133 -2.30 -18.82 -4.04
C PRO A 133 -1.98 -17.53 -4.81
N ARG A 134 -2.99 -16.70 -5.03
CA ARG A 134 -2.90 -15.45 -5.79
C ARG A 134 -3.41 -14.29 -4.94
N LYS A 135 -2.73 -13.14 -5.01
CA LYS A 135 -3.22 -11.92 -4.35
C LYS A 135 -4.45 -11.39 -5.08
N LEU A 136 -5.48 -11.02 -4.32
CA LEU A 136 -6.66 -10.35 -4.85
C LEU A 136 -6.56 -8.84 -4.67
N ALA A 137 -6.74 -8.09 -5.76
CA ALA A 137 -6.67 -6.64 -5.76
C ALA A 137 -7.78 -6.04 -4.87
N CYS A 138 -7.41 -5.04 -4.04
CA CYS A 138 -8.28 -4.37 -3.06
C CYS A 138 -8.85 -5.26 -1.92
N LEU A 139 -8.57 -6.56 -1.88
CA LEU A 139 -9.18 -7.49 -0.90
C LEU A 139 -8.19 -8.09 0.10
N ASP A 140 -6.88 -7.88 -0.07
CA ASP A 140 -5.83 -8.48 0.77
C ASP A 140 -6.03 -8.17 2.27
N ASP A 141 -6.35 -6.92 2.60
CA ASP A 141 -6.62 -6.48 3.99
C ASP A 141 -7.94 -7.04 4.56
N PHE A 142 -8.92 -7.33 3.69
CA PHE A 142 -10.21 -7.89 4.09
C PHE A 142 -10.10 -9.39 4.39
N ILE A 143 -9.59 -10.15 3.41
CA ILE A 143 -9.57 -11.62 3.46
C ILE A 143 -8.34 -12.15 4.20
N GLY A 144 -7.31 -11.31 4.39
CA GLY A 144 -6.15 -11.60 5.23
C GLY A 144 -5.02 -12.36 4.52
N GLY A 145 -5.01 -12.41 3.19
CA GLY A 145 -3.94 -13.05 2.42
C GLY A 145 -4.34 -13.49 1.00
N PRO A 146 -3.46 -14.21 0.29
CA PRO A 146 -3.75 -14.72 -1.05
C PRO A 146 -4.80 -15.83 -1.04
N ALA A 147 -5.62 -15.89 -2.10
CA ALA A 147 -6.63 -16.93 -2.30
C ALA A 147 -6.16 -17.98 -3.31
N TRP A 148 -6.52 -19.25 -3.09
CA TRP A 148 -6.30 -20.35 -4.02
C TRP A 148 -7.21 -20.22 -5.24
N ILE A 149 -6.60 -20.08 -6.41
CA ILE A 149 -7.31 -19.89 -7.68
C ILE A 149 -6.79 -20.93 -8.68
N LEU A 150 -7.72 -21.53 -9.42
CA LEU A 150 -7.43 -22.43 -10.53
C LEU A 150 -7.10 -21.61 -11.78
N GLY A 151 -5.95 -21.83 -12.41
CA GLY A 151 -5.55 -21.14 -13.63
C GLY A 151 -4.43 -21.85 -14.37
N LYS A 152 -3.95 -21.28 -15.47
CA LYS A 152 -2.79 -21.80 -16.22
C LYS A 152 -1.49 -21.34 -15.54
N ALA A 153 -0.48 -22.20 -15.49
CA ALA A 153 0.78 -21.94 -14.78
C ALA A 153 1.57 -20.71 -15.30
N SER A 154 1.28 -20.25 -16.51
CA SER A 154 2.03 -19.18 -17.21
C SER A 154 1.51 -17.75 -16.99
N VAL A 155 0.54 -17.52 -16.10
CA VAL A 155 -0.13 -16.20 -15.98
C VAL A 155 0.62 -15.23 -15.06
N SER A 156 0.65 -13.95 -15.47
CA SER A 156 1.26 -12.75 -14.85
C SER A 156 1.27 -12.73 -13.32
N SER A 157 2.30 -12.15 -12.69
CA SER A 157 2.44 -12.02 -11.22
C SER A 157 1.53 -10.95 -10.58
N GLU A 158 0.69 -10.27 -11.36
CA GLU A 158 -0.15 -9.18 -10.86
C GLU A 158 -1.30 -9.68 -9.95
N ALA A 159 -1.78 -8.79 -9.09
CA ALA A 159 -2.92 -9.04 -8.22
C ALA A 159 -4.20 -9.12 -9.07
N LEU A 160 -4.99 -10.17 -8.87
CA LEU A 160 -6.16 -10.44 -9.70
C LEU A 160 -7.38 -9.67 -9.21
N LYS A 161 -8.18 -9.16 -10.13
CA LYS A 161 -9.55 -8.72 -9.85
C LYS A 161 -10.43 -9.95 -9.65
N ILE A 162 -11.49 -9.83 -8.86
CA ILE A 162 -12.44 -10.93 -8.65
C ILE A 162 -13.85 -10.55 -9.10
N SER A 163 -14.42 -11.37 -9.97
CA SER A 163 -15.81 -11.32 -10.42
C SER A 163 -16.64 -12.33 -9.66
N LEU A 164 -17.62 -11.87 -8.90
CA LEU A 164 -18.50 -12.71 -8.09
C LEU A 164 -19.83 -12.00 -7.83
N THR A 165 -20.86 -12.73 -7.39
CA THR A 165 -22.11 -12.11 -6.93
C THR A 165 -22.01 -11.69 -5.47
N VAL A 166 -22.86 -10.76 -5.03
CA VAL A 166 -22.92 -10.37 -3.60
C VAL A 166 -23.29 -11.57 -2.71
N GLN A 167 -24.04 -12.54 -3.23
CA GLN A 167 -24.31 -13.79 -2.53
C GLN A 167 -23.04 -14.64 -2.37
N ASP A 168 -22.21 -14.75 -3.41
CA ASP A 168 -20.94 -15.50 -3.35
C ASP A 168 -20.02 -14.91 -2.29
N LEU A 169 -19.97 -13.59 -2.22
CA LEU A 169 -19.23 -12.84 -1.21
C LEU A 169 -19.67 -13.23 0.21
N GLN A 170 -20.99 -13.33 0.41
CA GLN A 170 -21.58 -13.71 1.68
C GLN A 170 -21.21 -15.14 2.07
N GLU A 171 -21.30 -16.07 1.12
CA GLU A 171 -20.98 -17.49 1.31
C GLU A 171 -19.49 -17.70 1.62
N LEU A 172 -18.61 -16.94 0.97
CA LEU A 172 -17.16 -17.08 1.09
C LEU A 172 -16.57 -16.41 2.32
N TRP A 173 -16.88 -15.14 2.55
CA TRP A 173 -16.13 -14.31 3.50
C TRP A 173 -17.01 -13.72 4.61
N GLY A 174 -18.21 -14.29 4.79
CA GLY A 174 -19.05 -14.02 5.95
C GLY A 174 -20.17 -13.02 5.66
N PRO A 175 -20.93 -12.63 6.70
CA PRO A 175 -22.16 -11.88 6.53
C PRO A 175 -21.92 -10.52 5.89
N VAL A 176 -22.78 -10.18 4.93
CA VAL A 176 -22.81 -8.87 4.27
C VAL A 176 -24.18 -8.23 4.42
N SER A 177 -24.22 -6.91 4.55
CA SER A 177 -25.48 -6.17 4.63
C SER A 177 -25.53 -5.06 3.58
N LEU A 178 -26.65 -4.96 2.88
CA LEU A 178 -26.93 -3.89 1.94
C LEU A 178 -27.36 -2.64 2.73
N VAL A 179 -26.59 -1.56 2.62
CA VAL A 179 -26.71 -0.35 3.47
C VAL A 179 -27.05 0.88 2.62
N ARG A 180 -27.98 1.73 3.09
CA ARG A 180 -28.48 2.95 2.41
C ARG A 180 -29.25 2.70 1.12
N GLY A 181 -29.91 1.55 1.04
CA GLY A 181 -30.73 1.15 -0.09
C GLY A 181 -32.16 0.82 0.29
N THR A 182 -32.82 0.11 -0.62
CA THR A 182 -34.03 -0.65 -0.32
C THR A 182 -33.65 -2.01 0.28
N ALA A 183 -34.66 -2.80 0.68
CA ALA A 183 -34.44 -4.16 1.20
C ALA A 183 -33.65 -5.07 0.23
N ASN A 184 -33.71 -4.80 -1.08
CA ASN A 184 -33.15 -5.69 -2.11
C ASN A 184 -32.02 -5.06 -2.93
N SER A 185 -31.74 -3.76 -2.76
CA SER A 185 -30.73 -3.06 -3.55
C SER A 185 -30.16 -1.88 -2.78
N ALA A 186 -28.83 -1.76 -2.74
CA ALA A 186 -28.16 -0.70 -2.01
C ALA A 186 -26.86 -0.24 -2.68
N PRO A 187 -26.43 1.01 -2.44
CA PRO A 187 -25.18 1.53 -2.97
C PRO A 187 -23.95 1.10 -2.17
N VAL A 188 -24.13 0.44 -1.04
CA VAL A 188 -23.05 -0.02 -0.16
C VAL A 188 -23.32 -1.44 0.28
N ILE A 189 -22.30 -2.29 0.14
CA ILE A 189 -22.28 -3.62 0.74
C ILE A 189 -21.35 -3.54 1.95
N GLN A 190 -21.90 -3.56 3.16
CA GLN A 190 -21.11 -3.61 4.38
C GLN A 190 -20.65 -5.05 4.63
N THR A 191 -19.38 -5.20 4.97
CA THR A 191 -18.72 -6.43 5.39
C THR A 191 -18.30 -6.30 6.87
N GLU A 192 -17.77 -7.36 7.48
CA GLU A 192 -17.30 -7.32 8.88
C GLU A 192 -16.22 -6.26 9.13
N ARG A 193 -15.34 -6.03 8.14
CA ARG A 193 -14.13 -5.19 8.30
C ARG A 193 -14.07 -3.96 7.40
N GLY A 194 -15.16 -3.66 6.69
CA GLY A 194 -15.18 -2.55 5.73
C GLY A 194 -16.41 -2.59 4.84
N PHE A 195 -16.30 -1.95 3.68
CA PHE A 195 -17.39 -1.70 2.76
C PHE A 195 -16.95 -1.98 1.33
N ILE A 196 -17.79 -2.67 0.56
CA ILE A 196 -17.65 -2.80 -0.88
C ILE A 196 -18.58 -1.80 -1.54
N ILE A 197 -17.99 -1.00 -2.43
CA ILE A 197 -18.63 0.20 -2.95
C ILE A 197 -18.45 0.25 -4.46
N PRO A 198 -19.54 0.39 -5.24
CA PRO A 198 -19.48 0.57 -6.67
C PRO A 198 -18.74 1.84 -7.07
N LEU A 199 -17.98 1.77 -8.15
CA LEU A 199 -17.43 2.95 -8.80
C LEU A 199 -18.55 3.87 -9.29
N LEU A 200 -18.30 5.18 -9.26
CA LEU A 200 -19.25 6.15 -9.81
C LEU A 200 -19.56 5.83 -11.27
N ARG A 201 -20.80 6.08 -11.72
CA ARG A 201 -21.24 5.81 -13.11
C ARG A 201 -20.33 6.47 -14.17
N GLU A 202 -19.70 7.60 -13.85
CA GLU A 202 -18.75 8.32 -14.72
C GLU A 202 -17.35 7.67 -14.74
N ALA A 203 -16.99 6.94 -13.68
CA ALA A 203 -15.72 6.23 -13.51
C ALA A 203 -15.83 4.73 -13.83
N GLN A 204 -17.04 4.21 -13.98
CA GLN A 204 -17.25 2.93 -14.65
C GLN A 204 -16.64 3.05 -16.04
N SER A 205 -15.62 2.23 -16.26
CA SER A 205 -14.87 2.29 -17.50
C SER A 205 -15.77 1.85 -18.66
N SER A 206 -16.14 2.80 -19.54
CA SER A 206 -16.89 2.53 -20.77
C SER A 206 -16.15 1.64 -21.77
N LEU A 207 -14.88 1.33 -21.47
CA LEU A 207 -13.97 0.47 -22.23
C LEU A 207 -13.73 -0.90 -21.56
N CYS A 208 -14.24 -1.17 -20.34
CA CYS A 208 -14.08 -2.49 -19.71
C CYS A 208 -15.11 -3.50 -20.22
N SER A 209 -14.63 -4.71 -20.43
CA SER A 209 -15.40 -5.94 -20.63
C SER A 209 -16.46 -6.19 -19.53
N ALA A 210 -16.31 -5.58 -18.34
CA ALA A 210 -17.31 -5.63 -17.26
C ALA A 210 -18.72 -5.22 -17.71
N SER A 211 -18.84 -4.21 -18.59
CA SER A 211 -20.14 -3.78 -19.13
C SER A 211 -20.78 -4.82 -20.06
N PHE A 212 -19.97 -5.63 -20.76
CA PHE A 212 -20.42 -6.75 -21.59
C PHE A 212 -20.93 -7.92 -20.75
N TYR A 213 -20.31 -8.16 -19.59
CA TYR A 213 -20.69 -9.21 -18.64
C TYR A 213 -21.76 -8.79 -17.61
N GLY A 214 -22.27 -7.55 -17.70
CA GLY A 214 -23.28 -7.03 -16.77
C GLY A 214 -22.76 -6.86 -15.34
N GLU A 215 -21.45 -6.67 -15.18
CA GLU A 215 -20.78 -6.56 -13.88
C GLU A 215 -20.67 -5.10 -13.44
N THR A 216 -20.81 -4.86 -12.13
CA THR A 216 -20.58 -3.56 -11.52
C THR A 216 -19.18 -3.50 -10.92
N GLU A 217 -18.32 -2.60 -11.42
CA GLU A 217 -16.98 -2.40 -10.87
C GLU A 217 -17.04 -1.83 -9.45
N CYS A 218 -16.31 -2.44 -8.52
CA CYS A 218 -16.37 -2.13 -7.09
C CYS A 218 -14.97 -2.10 -6.44
N HIS A 219 -14.90 -1.46 -5.27
CA HIS A 219 -13.74 -1.47 -4.37
C HIS A 219 -14.14 -1.87 -2.96
N TRP A 220 -13.28 -2.62 -2.29
CA TRP A 220 -13.34 -2.77 -0.84
C TRP A 220 -12.51 -1.67 -0.16
N MET A 221 -13.07 -1.07 0.89
CA MET A 221 -12.46 0.00 1.67
C MET A 221 -12.86 -0.09 3.15
N GLU A 222 -12.02 0.41 4.05
CA GLU A 222 -12.33 0.42 5.50
C GLU A 222 -13.46 1.41 5.88
N GLU A 223 -13.67 2.45 5.08
CA GLU A 223 -14.58 3.56 5.38
C GLU A 223 -15.53 3.84 4.19
N ILE A 224 -16.76 4.31 4.46
CA ILE A 224 -17.72 4.71 3.41
C ILE A 224 -17.35 6.13 2.89
N PRO A 225 -17.14 6.33 1.58
CA PRO A 225 -16.92 7.63 0.95
C PRO A 225 -18.01 8.64 1.28
N GLU A 226 -17.59 9.88 1.44
CA GLU A 226 -18.49 11.02 1.70
C GLU A 226 -19.49 11.27 0.55
N TYR A 227 -19.16 10.91 -0.71
CA TYR A 227 -20.07 11.12 -1.85
C TYR A 227 -21.36 10.29 -1.77
N LEU A 228 -21.38 9.21 -0.98
CA LEU A 228 -22.59 8.41 -0.74
C LEU A 228 -23.54 9.04 0.29
N PHE A 229 -23.16 10.18 0.86
CA PHE A 229 -23.99 10.99 1.75
C PHE A 229 -24.54 12.23 1.03
N ASP A 230 -24.07 12.54 -0.18
CA ASP A 230 -24.64 13.61 -1.00
C ASP A 230 -26.02 13.17 -1.50
N GLU A 231 -27.07 13.94 -1.17
CA GLU A 231 -28.47 13.65 -1.56
C GLU A 231 -28.74 13.74 -3.08
N ARG A 232 -27.71 13.84 -3.93
CA ARG A 232 -27.88 13.91 -5.38
C ARG A 232 -28.22 12.52 -5.92
N PRO A 233 -29.46 12.27 -6.39
CA PRO A 233 -30.00 10.93 -6.58
C PRO A 233 -29.45 10.14 -7.78
N ASN A 234 -28.46 10.66 -8.53
CA ASN A 234 -28.06 10.11 -9.83
C ASN A 234 -26.61 9.61 -9.94
N ARG A 235 -25.85 9.59 -8.84
CA ARG A 235 -24.42 9.20 -8.87
C ARG A 235 -24.11 7.79 -8.39
N ALA A 236 -24.88 7.27 -7.43
CA ALA A 236 -24.65 5.97 -6.84
C ALA A 236 -25.29 4.85 -7.67
N ILE A 237 -24.55 3.75 -7.87
CA ILE A 237 -25.08 2.53 -8.48
C ILE A 237 -25.68 1.68 -7.36
N LEU A 238 -26.90 1.18 -7.56
CA LEU A 238 -27.54 0.26 -6.63
C LEU A 238 -27.19 -1.18 -7.02
N VAL A 239 -26.70 -1.95 -6.05
CA VAL A 239 -26.33 -3.36 -6.20
C VAL A 239 -27.29 -4.21 -5.39
N SER A 240 -27.79 -5.29 -5.98
CA SER A 240 -28.63 -6.31 -5.34
C SER A 240 -27.80 -7.54 -4.93
N SER A 241 -28.39 -8.45 -4.16
CA SER A 241 -27.76 -9.73 -3.81
C SER A 241 -27.33 -10.56 -5.03
N THR A 242 -28.08 -10.47 -6.13
CA THR A 242 -27.84 -11.18 -7.39
C THR A 242 -26.95 -10.42 -8.37
N SER A 243 -26.60 -9.18 -8.05
CA SER A 243 -25.75 -8.37 -8.93
C SER A 243 -24.34 -8.95 -8.93
N ARG A 244 -23.78 -9.10 -10.13
CA ARG A 244 -22.38 -9.49 -10.31
C ARG A 244 -21.51 -8.25 -10.13
N ILE A 245 -20.52 -8.35 -9.26
CA ILE A 245 -19.59 -7.28 -8.94
C ILE A 245 -18.17 -7.69 -9.32
N LEU A 246 -17.39 -6.74 -9.82
CA LEU A 246 -15.98 -6.91 -10.14
C LEU A 246 -15.16 -6.09 -9.15
N ILE A 247 -14.52 -6.76 -8.19
CA ILE A 247 -13.72 -6.11 -7.16
C ILE A 247 -12.26 -6.07 -7.59
N GLY A 248 -11.62 -4.91 -7.47
CA GLY A 248 -10.18 -4.76 -7.74
C GLY A 248 -9.85 -3.94 -8.98
N THR A 249 -10.84 -3.34 -9.66
CA THR A 249 -10.57 -2.35 -10.71
C THR A 249 -9.87 -1.15 -10.09
N SER A 250 -8.57 -0.92 -10.32
CA SER A 250 -7.95 0.35 -9.91
C SER A 250 -8.69 1.50 -10.57
N THR A 251 -9.10 2.50 -9.80
CA THR A 251 -9.31 3.82 -10.39
C THR A 251 -7.95 4.27 -10.93
N ASP A 252 -7.72 4.13 -12.24
CA ASP A 252 -6.50 4.60 -12.90
C ASP A 252 -6.30 6.13 -12.79
N ALA A 253 -7.24 6.83 -12.15
CA ALA A 253 -6.96 8.08 -11.47
C ALA A 253 -6.46 7.81 -10.05
N GLY A 254 -5.22 7.29 -9.91
CA GLY A 254 -4.56 7.18 -8.61
C GLY A 254 -4.70 8.49 -7.85
N ALA A 255 -5.53 8.51 -6.81
CA ALA A 255 -5.72 9.68 -5.97
C ALA A 255 -4.47 9.82 -5.08
N GLY A 256 -3.42 10.44 -5.61
CA GLY A 256 -2.14 10.52 -4.90
C GLY A 256 -0.97 10.96 -5.78
N LEU A 257 0.23 10.87 -5.21
CA LEU A 257 1.46 10.96 -5.98
C LEU A 257 1.67 9.64 -6.72
N VAL A 258 1.96 9.69 -8.02
CA VAL A 258 2.29 8.54 -8.86
C VAL A 258 3.77 8.54 -9.18
N VAL A 259 4.36 7.36 -9.35
CA VAL A 259 5.76 7.24 -9.78
C VAL A 259 5.85 7.47 -11.29
N ASN A 260 6.61 8.47 -11.70
CA ASN A 260 6.95 8.70 -13.10
C ASN A 260 8.13 7.80 -13.51
N GLU A 261 7.80 6.64 -14.06
CA GLU A 261 8.76 5.67 -14.61
C GLU A 261 9.53 6.21 -15.82
N LYS A 262 9.08 7.31 -16.44
CA LYS A 262 9.73 7.95 -17.60
C LYS A 262 10.76 9.02 -17.19
N CYS A 263 11.01 9.20 -15.89
CA CYS A 263 11.97 10.17 -15.40
C CYS A 263 13.41 9.80 -15.83
N LYS A 264 14.09 10.72 -16.51
CA LYS A 264 15.49 10.55 -16.96
C LYS A 264 16.52 11.18 -16.02
N SER A 265 16.11 11.58 -14.81
CA SER A 265 17.01 12.21 -13.87
C SER A 265 18.02 11.21 -13.31
N SER A 266 19.30 11.56 -13.41
CA SER A 266 20.36 10.77 -12.80
C SER A 266 20.58 11.20 -11.36
N ILE A 267 20.48 10.24 -10.44
CA ILE A 267 20.78 10.44 -9.01
C ILE A 267 22.23 10.86 -8.79
N SER A 268 23.15 10.35 -9.61
CA SER A 268 24.56 10.74 -9.57
C SER A 268 24.73 12.23 -9.89
N LEU A 269 24.01 12.76 -10.88
CA LEU A 269 24.03 14.19 -11.22
C LEU A 269 23.42 15.05 -10.12
N ILE A 270 22.30 14.62 -9.54
CA ILE A 270 21.68 15.32 -8.40
C ILE A 270 22.65 15.34 -7.21
N GLY A 271 23.28 14.21 -6.91
CA GLY A 271 24.27 14.06 -5.83
C GLY A 271 25.45 15.01 -5.99
N GLN A 272 26.01 15.13 -7.19
CA GLN A 272 27.08 16.09 -7.48
C GLN A 272 26.65 17.54 -7.24
N GLN A 273 25.42 17.90 -7.61
CA GLN A 273 24.90 19.27 -7.44
C GLN A 273 24.70 19.64 -5.97
N ILE A 274 24.35 18.67 -5.12
CA ILE A 274 24.08 18.92 -3.70
C ILE A 274 25.27 18.61 -2.79
N ALA A 275 26.37 18.09 -3.32
CA ALA A 275 27.49 17.57 -2.55
C ALA A 275 28.04 18.55 -1.50
N SER A 276 28.13 19.84 -1.83
CA SER A 276 28.61 20.90 -0.93
C SER A 276 27.66 21.23 0.22
N ARG A 277 26.41 20.76 0.15
CA ARG A 277 25.36 20.97 1.15
C ARG A 277 25.10 19.73 2.00
N LEU A 278 25.67 18.57 1.65
CA LEU A 278 25.54 17.36 2.44
C LEU A 278 26.28 17.55 3.78
N GLN A 279 25.63 17.13 4.85
CA GLN A 279 26.11 17.29 6.23
C GLN A 279 26.11 15.94 6.94
N TYR A 280 27.00 15.81 7.92
CA TYR A 280 26.96 14.67 8.82
C TYR A 280 25.67 14.73 9.66
N PRO A 281 24.92 13.62 9.75
CA PRO A 281 23.70 13.54 10.56
C PRO A 281 23.96 13.97 12.01
N GLY A 282 23.03 14.72 12.60
CA GLY A 282 23.11 15.16 14.00
C GLY A 282 23.92 16.44 14.25
N THR A 283 24.56 17.01 13.22
CA THR A 283 25.25 18.30 13.34
C THR A 283 24.25 19.46 13.37
N SER A 284 24.40 20.39 14.33
CA SER A 284 23.57 21.60 14.44
C SER A 284 24.35 22.73 15.10
N LYS A 285 23.89 23.99 14.92
CA LYS A 285 24.53 25.13 15.59
C LYS A 285 24.20 25.15 17.08
N SER A 286 25.16 25.54 17.91
CA SER A 286 24.95 25.68 19.36
C SER A 286 23.85 26.70 19.66
N ARG A 287 22.88 26.36 20.52
CA ARG A 287 21.79 27.27 20.91
C ARG A 287 21.41 27.17 22.38
N TYR A 288 20.91 28.28 22.93
CA TYR A 288 20.30 28.36 24.25
C TYR A 288 18.77 28.33 24.15
N VAL A 289 18.08 27.56 25.01
CA VAL A 289 16.61 27.46 25.06
C VAL A 289 16.07 28.13 26.33
N SER A 290 15.27 29.18 26.17
CA SER A 290 14.71 29.99 27.26
C SER A 290 13.61 29.22 28.03
N ASP A 291 13.68 29.18 29.36
CA ASP A 291 12.74 28.45 30.26
C ASP A 291 11.90 29.36 31.17
N GLY A 292 11.92 30.68 30.92
CA GLY A 292 11.03 31.63 31.58
C GLY A 292 11.77 32.75 32.30
N TYR A 293 11.00 33.51 33.07
CA TYR A 293 11.41 34.71 33.77
C TYR A 293 11.05 34.57 35.24
N ASP A 294 12.03 34.74 36.12
CA ASP A 294 11.78 34.95 37.54
C ASP A 294 11.81 36.45 37.84
N VAL A 295 10.82 36.89 38.61
CA VAL A 295 10.81 38.22 39.20
C VAL A 295 11.28 38.07 40.64
N GLN A 296 12.45 38.62 40.96
CA GLN A 296 12.93 38.73 42.33
C GLN A 296 12.68 40.15 42.85
N LEU A 297 11.95 40.24 43.96
CA LEU A 297 11.81 41.46 44.72
C LEU A 297 12.66 41.32 45.99
N VAL A 298 13.69 42.16 46.12
CA VAL A 298 14.54 42.17 47.32
C VAL A 298 14.23 43.46 48.09
N GLY A 299 13.78 43.29 49.34
CA GLY A 299 13.39 44.39 50.24
C GLY A 299 14.49 44.75 51.24
N GLY A 300 14.92 46.01 51.22
CA GLY A 300 15.77 46.67 52.24
C GLY A 300 15.32 48.12 52.44
N GLN A 301 16.26 49.08 52.63
CA GLN A 301 15.93 50.51 52.69
C GLN A 301 15.30 51.05 51.38
N TYR A 302 15.43 50.31 50.28
CA TYR A 302 14.75 50.50 49.00
C TYR A 302 14.25 49.16 48.45
N VAL A 303 13.20 49.17 47.63
CA VAL A 303 12.72 48.00 46.89
C VAL A 303 13.46 47.93 45.56
N THR A 304 14.23 46.85 45.34
CA THR A 304 14.88 46.60 44.05
C THR A 304 14.21 45.41 43.37
N ALA A 305 13.72 45.62 42.14
CA ALA A 305 13.13 44.58 41.31
C ALA A 305 14.17 44.07 40.31
N GLY A 306 14.45 42.77 40.33
CA GLY A 306 15.34 42.08 39.39
C GLY A 306 14.55 41.12 38.49
N LEU A 307 14.87 41.14 37.19
CA LEU A 307 14.38 40.19 36.20
C LEU A 307 15.50 39.19 35.89
N MET A 308 15.30 37.92 36.22
CA MET A 308 16.28 36.86 35.94
C MET A 308 15.71 35.88 34.90
N LYS A 309 16.43 35.70 33.78
CA LYS A 309 16.05 34.76 32.73
C LYS A 309 16.68 33.40 33.00
N LYS A 310 15.86 32.35 33.14
CA LYS A 310 16.32 30.98 33.39
C LYS A 310 16.35 30.16 32.10
N TYR A 311 17.29 29.22 32.03
CA TYR A 311 17.42 28.22 30.96
C TYR A 311 17.32 26.83 31.60
N LYS A 312 16.42 25.96 31.11
CA LYS A 312 16.27 24.58 31.60
C LYS A 312 16.11 23.64 30.42
N ARG A 313 16.74 22.47 30.53
CA ARG A 313 16.59 21.38 29.58
C ARG A 313 15.42 20.52 30.04
N ILE A 314 14.25 20.68 29.42
CA ILE A 314 13.14 19.74 29.58
C ILE A 314 13.35 18.60 28.58
N PRO A 315 13.63 17.35 29.02
CA PRO A 315 13.71 16.22 28.10
C PRO A 315 12.30 15.90 27.59
N LYS A 316 11.92 16.51 26.45
CA LYS A 316 10.74 16.09 25.70
C LYS A 316 11.07 14.75 25.05
N ARG A 317 10.47 13.66 25.54
CA ARG A 317 10.58 12.35 24.87
C ARG A 317 9.61 12.35 23.69
N THR A 318 10.14 12.44 22.47
CA THR A 318 9.35 12.36 21.23
C THR A 318 8.98 10.92 20.92
N LEU A 319 7.95 10.70 20.09
CA LEU A 319 7.59 9.38 19.58
C LEU A 319 8.79 8.71 18.90
N LYS A 320 9.56 9.48 18.13
CA LYS A 320 10.79 9.00 17.47
C LYS A 320 11.81 8.44 18.47
N ALA A 321 12.12 9.20 19.51
CA ALA A 321 13.07 8.76 20.55
C ALA A 321 12.56 7.53 21.31
N MET A 322 11.23 7.41 21.49
CA MET A 322 10.60 6.23 22.08
C MET A 322 10.75 5.01 21.16
N LEU A 323 10.41 5.14 19.87
CA LEU A 323 10.52 4.06 18.87
C LEU A 323 11.96 3.53 18.74
N ILE A 324 12.96 4.40 18.78
CA ILE A 324 14.39 4.01 18.78
C ILE A 324 14.78 3.28 20.06
N ALA A 325 14.33 3.78 21.22
CA ALA A 325 14.60 3.13 22.50
C ALA A 325 13.91 1.76 22.61
N ASP A 326 12.73 1.59 22.01
CA ASP A 326 12.02 0.33 22.03
C ASP A 326 12.58 -0.68 21.02
N SER A 327 13.05 -0.22 19.85
CA SER A 327 13.64 -1.11 18.83
C SER A 327 14.96 -1.74 19.30
N THR A 328 15.71 -1.06 20.16
CA THR A 328 16.99 -1.53 20.71
C THR A 328 16.85 -2.54 21.85
N LYS A 329 15.67 -2.70 22.45
CA LYS A 329 15.42 -3.73 23.48
C LYS A 329 15.40 -5.12 22.84
N PRO A 330 15.99 -6.16 23.46
CA PRO A 330 16.09 -7.49 22.85
C PRO A 330 14.72 -8.16 22.62
N ASP A 331 13.77 -7.97 23.53
CA ASP A 331 12.47 -8.68 23.52
C ASP A 331 11.40 -8.01 22.65
N THR A 332 11.66 -6.82 22.10
CA THR A 332 10.67 -6.08 21.31
C THR A 332 10.43 -6.76 19.96
N ARG A 333 9.17 -7.02 19.62
CA ARG A 333 8.75 -7.44 18.28
C ARG A 333 8.87 -6.26 17.31
N LEU A 334 9.77 -6.36 16.32
CA LEU A 334 10.03 -5.25 15.39
C LEU A 334 8.97 -5.10 14.29
N VAL A 335 8.35 -6.19 13.82
CA VAL A 335 7.40 -6.17 12.69
C VAL A 335 6.26 -5.15 12.89
N PRO A 336 5.57 -5.07 14.05
CA PRO A 336 4.57 -4.04 14.28
C PRO A 336 5.11 -2.61 14.19
N LEU A 337 6.33 -2.36 14.68
CA LEU A 337 6.98 -1.06 14.59
C LEU A 337 7.33 -0.70 13.13
N LEU A 338 7.73 -1.69 12.35
CA LEU A 338 8.09 -1.53 10.94
C LEU A 338 6.89 -1.16 10.06
N ASN A 339 5.68 -1.60 10.44
CA ASN A 339 4.43 -1.27 9.75
C ASN A 339 3.92 0.16 10.03
N LEU A 340 4.45 0.86 11.04
CA LEU A 340 4.02 2.22 11.36
C LEU A 340 4.36 3.19 10.21
N ARG A 341 3.41 4.04 9.81
CA ARG A 341 3.59 5.08 8.76
C ARG A 341 4.37 6.31 9.24
N VAL A 342 5.51 6.07 9.88
CA VAL A 342 6.41 7.10 10.42
C VAL A 342 7.58 7.40 9.47
N GLY A 343 7.69 6.66 8.37
CA GLY A 343 8.62 6.96 7.28
C GLY A 343 8.16 8.17 6.46
N LEU A 344 9.12 8.90 5.91
CA LEU A 344 8.88 9.98 4.96
C LEU A 344 9.78 9.76 3.74
N GLU A 345 9.16 9.38 2.63
CA GLU A 345 9.83 9.29 1.34
C GLU A 345 9.86 10.69 0.71
N VAL A 346 11.04 11.13 0.27
CA VAL A 346 11.20 12.36 -0.50
C VAL A 346 11.81 12.02 -1.85
N SER A 347 11.12 12.38 -2.94
CA SER A 347 11.64 12.22 -4.30
C SER A 347 12.88 13.09 -4.49
N ALA A 348 14.02 12.49 -4.86
CA ALA A 348 15.25 13.23 -5.08
C ALA A 348 15.16 14.23 -6.25
N CYS A 349 14.34 13.93 -7.27
CA CYS A 349 14.23 14.77 -8.47
C CYS A 349 13.14 15.84 -8.38
N THR A 350 12.00 15.55 -7.73
CA THR A 350 10.87 16.50 -7.64
C THR A 350 10.75 17.17 -6.29
N GLY A 351 11.33 16.61 -5.23
CA GLY A 351 11.15 17.09 -3.84
C GLY A 351 9.75 16.86 -3.28
N ASN A 352 8.85 16.21 -4.03
CA ASN A 352 7.56 15.77 -3.51
C ASN A 352 7.78 14.67 -2.47
N ALA A 353 6.92 14.65 -1.45
CA ALA A 353 7.07 13.76 -0.33
C ALA A 353 5.77 13.03 0.00
N GLN A 354 5.89 11.81 0.52
CA GLN A 354 4.76 11.03 1.00
C GLN A 354 5.09 10.24 2.26
N ARG A 355 4.09 10.04 3.11
CA ARG A 355 4.20 9.13 4.26
C ARG A 355 4.26 7.68 3.78
N VAL A 356 5.27 6.96 4.26
CA VAL A 356 5.47 5.53 3.98
C VAL A 356 5.68 4.78 5.29
N THR A 357 5.67 3.45 5.25
CA THR A 357 5.99 2.64 6.44
C THR A 357 7.44 2.86 6.87
N LEU A 358 7.76 2.59 8.13
CA LEU A 358 9.15 2.60 8.59
C LEU A 358 9.98 1.61 7.77
N TRP A 359 9.43 0.43 7.45
CA TRP A 359 10.06 -0.56 6.58
C TRP A 359 10.45 0.00 5.22
N ASP A 360 9.55 0.71 4.55
CA ASP A 360 9.83 1.33 3.25
C ASP A 360 10.95 2.36 3.35
N ALA A 361 10.94 3.19 4.39
CA ALA A 361 12.00 4.17 4.63
C ALA A 361 13.37 3.50 4.87
N LEU A 362 13.40 2.40 5.64
CA LEU A 362 14.63 1.61 5.83
C LEU A 362 15.10 1.02 4.50
N ARG A 363 14.20 0.44 3.70
CA ARG A 363 14.53 -0.09 2.38
C ARG A 363 15.14 0.98 1.47
N PHE A 364 14.52 2.15 1.38
CA PHE A 364 15.07 3.29 0.61
C PHE A 364 16.43 3.74 1.11
N SER A 365 16.69 3.65 2.42
CA SER A 365 18.00 3.99 2.98
C SER A 365 19.12 3.01 2.61
N GLN A 366 18.75 1.81 2.18
CA GLN A 366 19.65 0.67 1.95
C GLN A 366 19.82 0.31 0.47
N THR A 367 18.99 0.86 -0.42
CA THR A 367 19.11 0.68 -1.88
C THR A 367 20.04 1.72 -2.50
N THR A 368 21.11 1.26 -3.14
CA THR A 368 22.08 2.09 -3.89
C THR A 368 21.70 2.17 -5.38
N THR A 369 22.38 3.05 -6.13
CA THR A 369 22.14 3.36 -7.55
C THR A 369 22.51 2.25 -8.54
N ASN A 370 23.03 1.11 -8.10
CA ASN A 370 23.84 0.23 -8.94
C ASN A 370 23.16 -1.06 -9.43
N SER A 371 21.85 -1.24 -9.30
CA SER A 371 21.17 -2.41 -9.89
C SER A 371 20.21 -1.98 -11.01
N PRO A 372 20.57 -2.20 -12.29
CA PRO A 372 19.66 -2.00 -13.42
C PRO A 372 18.56 -3.07 -13.51
N ASP A 373 18.61 -4.14 -12.71
CA ASP A 373 17.75 -5.34 -12.84
C ASP A 373 16.74 -5.55 -11.70
N HIS A 374 16.60 -4.61 -10.78
CA HIS A 374 15.58 -4.72 -9.73
C HIS A 374 14.36 -3.87 -10.03
N THR A 375 13.22 -4.56 -10.14
CA THR A 375 11.89 -3.97 -10.17
C THR A 375 11.80 -2.92 -9.07
N MET A 376 11.34 -1.71 -9.42
CA MET A 376 11.16 -0.61 -8.45
C MET A 376 10.27 -1.01 -7.27
N TYR A 377 9.52 -2.10 -7.39
CA TYR A 377 8.66 -2.69 -6.37
C TYR A 377 9.30 -3.96 -5.80
N CYS A 378 9.36 -4.04 -4.47
CA CYS A 378 9.79 -5.22 -3.74
C CYS A 378 8.54 -5.97 -3.28
N ALA A 379 8.41 -7.24 -3.66
CA ALA A 379 7.24 -8.07 -3.32
C ALA A 379 7.33 -8.72 -1.92
N HIS A 380 8.46 -8.60 -1.24
CA HIS A 380 8.68 -9.22 0.06
C HIS A 380 7.86 -8.57 1.18
N ASN A 381 7.47 -9.40 2.16
CA ASN A 381 6.73 -8.96 3.34
C ASN A 381 7.58 -8.06 4.26
N VAL A 382 6.90 -7.29 5.12
CA VAL A 382 7.56 -6.43 6.11
C VAL A 382 8.32 -7.27 7.13
N GLY A 383 9.61 -6.95 7.31
CA GLY A 383 10.48 -7.67 8.24
C GLY A 383 10.98 -9.02 7.71
N ASP A 384 10.73 -9.35 6.44
CA ASP A 384 11.25 -10.55 5.80
C ASP A 384 12.79 -10.47 5.68
N LYS A 385 13.47 -11.53 6.14
CA LYS A 385 14.92 -11.63 6.08
C LYS A 385 15.42 -11.79 4.65
N ASN A 386 14.63 -12.43 3.79
CA ASN A 386 14.95 -12.60 2.38
C ASN A 386 15.03 -11.25 1.67
N CYS A 387 14.14 -10.33 2.04
CA CYS A 387 14.16 -8.94 1.56
C CYS A 387 15.47 -8.23 1.92
N ILE A 388 15.98 -8.42 3.13
CA ILE A 388 17.26 -7.83 3.55
C ILE A 388 18.37 -8.39 2.67
N SER A 389 18.44 -9.72 2.52
CA SER A 389 19.49 -10.35 1.73
C SER A 389 19.48 -9.94 0.26
N SER A 390 18.29 -9.85 -0.36
CA SER A 390 18.16 -9.67 -1.81
C SER A 390 17.99 -8.22 -2.23
N CYS A 391 17.40 -7.36 -1.39
CA CYS A 391 17.01 -6.01 -1.79
C CYS A 391 17.81 -4.90 -1.12
N TRP A 392 18.53 -5.18 -0.03
CA TRP A 392 19.36 -4.19 0.64
C TRP A 392 20.79 -4.36 0.13
N ASN A 393 21.38 -3.33 -0.47
CA ASN A 393 22.71 -3.44 -1.08
C ASN A 393 23.80 -2.87 -0.16
N ARG A 394 23.45 -1.88 0.68
CA ARG A 394 24.43 -1.18 1.53
C ARG A 394 24.90 -2.00 2.74
N TRP A 395 24.05 -2.86 3.31
CA TRP A 395 24.47 -3.69 4.44
C TRP A 395 25.59 -4.69 4.06
N GLN A 396 25.67 -5.09 2.79
CA GLN A 396 26.73 -5.97 2.29
C GLN A 396 28.10 -5.27 2.22
N SER A 397 28.15 -3.93 2.21
CA SER A 397 29.40 -3.16 2.02
C SER A 397 30.01 -2.61 3.32
N LEU A 398 29.39 -2.82 4.48
CA LEU A 398 29.80 -2.20 5.76
C LEU A 398 30.88 -3.01 6.53
N ASP A 399 31.37 -4.11 5.98
CA ASP A 399 32.21 -5.08 6.70
C ASP A 399 33.69 -5.13 6.27
N GLU A 400 34.20 -4.29 5.37
CA GLU A 400 35.56 -4.48 4.82
C GLU A 400 36.73 -3.95 5.70
N ILE A 401 36.51 -3.01 6.63
CA ILE A 401 37.61 -2.45 7.46
C ILE A 401 37.56 -2.92 8.93
N ASP A 402 36.37 -3.18 9.48
CA ASP A 402 36.20 -3.57 10.89
C ASP A 402 36.08 -5.10 11.12
N SER A 403 36.12 -5.91 10.06
CA SER A 403 36.01 -7.38 10.16
C SER A 403 37.35 -8.04 10.43
N LEU A 404 37.73 -8.14 11.71
CA LEU A 404 38.89 -8.93 12.12
C LEU A 404 38.69 -10.45 12.06
N ASN A 405 37.48 -10.98 11.80
CA ASN A 405 37.25 -12.42 11.54
C ASN A 405 35.76 -12.68 11.19
N HIS A 406 35.37 -12.61 9.92
CA HIS A 406 34.43 -13.52 9.26
C HIS A 406 33.97 -12.93 7.93
N MET A 407 34.28 -13.59 6.81
CA MET A 407 33.44 -13.50 5.62
C MET A 407 32.24 -14.43 5.86
N PRO A 408 30.98 -13.97 5.91
CA PRO A 408 29.87 -14.83 5.56
C PRO A 408 29.98 -15.10 4.06
N GLY A 409 30.15 -16.36 3.66
CA GLY A 409 30.11 -16.71 2.24
C GLY A 409 28.84 -16.16 1.60
N GLN A 410 28.93 -15.69 0.35
CA GLN A 410 27.90 -14.98 -0.41
C GLN A 410 26.53 -15.68 -0.52
N ASN A 411 26.33 -16.83 0.10
CA ASN A 411 25.14 -17.66 0.07
C ASN A 411 24.65 -18.12 1.46
N LYS A 412 25.10 -17.51 2.56
CA LYS A 412 24.62 -17.89 3.89
C LYS A 412 23.30 -17.15 4.20
N PRO A 413 22.19 -17.86 4.49
CA PRO A 413 20.94 -17.21 4.85
C PRO A 413 21.13 -16.41 6.15
N LEU A 414 20.64 -15.17 6.14
CA LEU A 414 20.66 -14.27 7.29
C LEU A 414 19.93 -14.91 8.47
N THR A 415 20.64 -15.07 9.60
CA THR A 415 20.00 -15.54 10.84
C THR A 415 19.02 -14.49 11.36
N GLY A 416 18.10 -14.89 12.23
CA GLY A 416 17.14 -13.93 12.83
C GLY A 416 17.80 -12.82 13.63
N LEU A 417 18.94 -13.09 14.27
CA LEU A 417 19.70 -12.11 15.04
C LEU A 417 20.44 -11.11 14.15
N GLU A 418 21.05 -11.59 13.06
CA GLU A 418 21.72 -10.72 12.09
C GLU A 418 20.71 -9.80 11.39
N GLY A 419 19.57 -10.35 10.92
CA GLY A 419 18.49 -9.55 10.33
C GLY A 419 17.96 -8.50 11.30
N ARG A 420 17.76 -8.86 12.58
CA ARG A 420 17.38 -7.91 13.64
C ARG A 420 18.42 -6.79 13.78
N ARG A 421 19.70 -7.13 13.86
CA ARG A 421 20.80 -6.16 14.01
C ARG A 421 20.86 -5.19 12.83
N VAL A 422 20.72 -5.71 11.61
CA VAL A 422 20.69 -4.91 10.38
C VAL A 422 19.52 -3.93 10.40
N ILE A 423 18.31 -4.38 10.79
CA ILE A 423 17.15 -3.49 10.95
C ILE A 423 17.42 -2.38 11.98
N ILE A 424 17.94 -2.72 13.16
CA ILE A 424 18.22 -1.76 14.23
C ILE A 424 19.26 -0.72 13.77
N ASN A 425 20.34 -1.17 13.14
CA ASN A 425 21.37 -0.28 12.60
C ASN A 425 20.80 0.68 11.56
N SER A 426 19.91 0.22 10.68
CA SER A 426 19.21 1.08 9.72
C SER A 426 18.29 2.11 10.38
N ILE A 427 17.59 1.73 11.46
CA ILE A 427 16.77 2.67 12.24
C ILE A 427 17.65 3.76 12.87
N LEU A 428 18.78 3.36 13.46
CA LEU A 428 19.74 4.29 14.08
C LEU A 428 20.38 5.22 13.04
N ALA A 429 20.67 4.74 11.83
CA ALA A 429 21.18 5.57 10.74
C ALA A 429 20.22 6.70 10.35
N LEU A 430 18.91 6.51 10.56
CA LEU A 430 17.88 7.52 10.30
C LEU A 430 17.47 8.33 11.56
N GLU A 431 18.13 8.14 12.71
CA GLU A 431 17.80 8.83 13.97
C GLU A 431 17.75 10.35 13.80
N HIS A 432 18.73 10.92 13.11
CA HIS A 432 18.85 12.36 12.91
C HIS A 432 18.20 12.90 11.62
N SER A 433 17.40 12.07 10.93
CA SER A 433 16.53 12.54 9.85
C SER A 433 15.24 13.17 10.41
N GLY A 434 14.44 13.85 9.59
CA GLY A 434 13.23 14.55 10.02
C GLY A 434 13.50 16.03 10.32
N VAL A 435 12.57 16.69 11.00
CA VAL A 435 12.69 18.15 11.24
C VAL A 435 13.55 18.42 12.46
N ASP A 436 14.65 19.14 12.24
CA ASP A 436 15.59 19.49 13.30
C ASP A 436 15.08 20.63 14.21
N SER A 437 15.89 20.99 15.21
CA SER A 437 15.54 22.08 16.13
C SER A 437 15.53 23.46 15.45
N GLU A 438 16.25 23.62 14.34
CA GLU A 438 16.34 24.84 13.54
C GLU A 438 15.13 24.99 12.59
N GLY A 439 14.33 23.93 12.43
CA GLY A 439 13.16 23.90 11.56
C GLY A 439 13.48 23.47 10.13
N ASN A 440 14.69 22.97 9.87
CA ASN A 440 15.06 22.39 8.59
C ASN A 440 14.64 20.93 8.55
N LEU A 441 14.24 20.46 7.37
CA LEU A 441 14.00 19.04 7.15
C LEU A 441 15.33 18.38 6.76
N GLN A 442 15.87 17.56 7.67
CA GLN A 442 17.04 16.73 7.46
C GLN A 442 16.62 15.45 6.76
N VAL A 443 17.01 15.25 5.51
CA VAL A 443 16.66 14.06 4.73
C VAL A 443 17.90 13.22 4.50
N SER A 444 17.85 11.93 4.84
CA SER A 444 18.96 11.01 4.58
C SER A 444 19.21 10.88 3.08
N TRP A 445 20.48 10.97 2.67
CA TRP A 445 20.96 10.76 1.30
C TRP A 445 21.61 9.38 1.17
N PRO A 446 20.86 8.35 0.74
CA PRO A 446 21.33 6.96 0.77
C PRO A 446 22.15 6.56 -0.46
N PHE A 447 22.52 7.51 -1.32
CA PHE A 447 23.24 7.22 -2.56
C PHE A 447 24.76 7.42 -2.45
N ASN A 448 25.28 7.60 -1.24
CA ASN A 448 26.72 7.69 -0.96
C ASN A 448 27.10 6.78 0.22
N ASN A 449 28.27 6.13 0.19
CA ASN A 449 28.69 5.17 1.22
C ASN A 449 28.77 5.78 2.63
N SER A 450 29.05 7.07 2.74
CA SER A 450 29.02 7.79 4.02
C SER A 450 27.58 8.14 4.45
N PRO A 451 27.27 8.09 5.76
CA PRO A 451 25.99 8.58 6.27
C PRO A 451 25.94 10.10 6.12
N LEU A 452 25.10 10.59 5.20
CA LEU A 452 24.96 12.01 4.91
C LEU A 452 23.48 12.40 4.91
N ASN A 453 23.19 13.54 5.51
CA ASN A 453 21.89 14.20 5.42
C ASN A 453 21.99 15.43 4.55
N PHE A 454 20.91 15.75 3.86
CA PHE A 454 20.75 17.02 3.17
C PHE A 454 19.75 17.90 3.93
N PRO A 455 20.15 19.10 4.38
CA PRO A 455 19.25 20.06 5.01
C PRO A 455 18.40 20.75 3.94
N VAL A 456 17.11 20.42 3.92
CA VAL A 456 16.10 21.17 3.18
C VAL A 456 15.66 22.34 4.06
N LEU A 457 16.12 23.54 3.69
CA LEU A 457 15.81 24.81 4.37
C LEU A 457 14.39 25.24 4.05
N PRO A 458 13.61 25.89 4.92
CA PRO A 458 12.40 26.60 4.50
C PRO A 458 12.74 27.79 3.57
N SER A 459 11.81 28.20 2.68
CA SER A 459 12.07 29.31 1.74
C SER A 459 12.25 30.65 2.44
N THR A 460 11.61 30.87 3.59
CA THR A 460 11.92 31.98 4.50
C THR A 460 11.94 31.56 5.97
N PRO A 461 12.78 32.16 6.85
CA PRO A 461 12.87 31.80 8.28
C PRO A 461 11.57 32.02 9.08
N LYS A 462 10.64 32.82 8.54
CA LYS A 462 9.35 33.18 9.16
C LYS A 462 8.15 32.52 8.49
N GLU A 463 8.35 31.64 7.50
CA GLU A 463 7.25 31.01 6.79
C GLU A 463 6.47 30.07 7.72
N SER A 464 5.24 30.48 8.04
CA SER A 464 4.22 29.67 8.72
C SER A 464 3.56 28.64 7.76
N HIS A 465 3.92 28.71 6.48
CA HIS A 465 3.32 27.99 5.36
C HIS A 465 4.21 26.85 4.81
N ASN A 466 4.98 26.17 5.66
CA ASN A 466 5.79 25.03 5.24
C ASN A 466 5.26 23.72 5.85
N TRP A 467 4.99 22.73 5.00
CA TRP A 467 4.55 21.40 5.40
C TRP A 467 5.53 20.65 6.32
N PHE A 468 6.81 21.05 6.42
CA PHE A 468 7.78 20.43 7.35
C PHE A 468 7.23 20.41 8.79
N ARG A 469 6.52 21.46 9.20
CA ARG A 469 5.91 21.55 10.55
C ARG A 469 4.90 20.43 10.83
N VAL A 470 4.23 19.91 9.80
CA VAL A 470 3.26 18.81 9.90
C VAL A 470 3.94 17.49 10.24
N VAL A 471 5.15 17.29 9.72
CA VAL A 471 5.94 16.07 9.88
C VAL A 471 6.98 16.20 11.00
N LYS A 472 6.93 17.27 11.80
CA LYS A 472 7.84 17.47 12.93
C LYS A 472 7.55 16.44 14.02
N ASP A 473 8.62 15.94 14.65
CA ASP A 473 8.50 14.99 15.75
C ASP A 473 7.80 15.64 16.96
N THR A 474 6.77 14.97 17.46
CA THR A 474 6.03 15.34 18.68
C THR A 474 5.80 14.10 19.54
N ARG A 475 4.88 14.18 20.51
CA ARG A 475 4.40 13.00 21.26
C ARG A 475 3.66 12.02 20.35
N ASP A 476 2.98 12.53 19.33
CA ASP A 476 1.96 11.78 18.57
C ASP A 476 2.38 11.55 17.09
N THR A 477 3.47 12.18 16.63
CA THR A 477 4.02 12.03 15.28
C THR A 477 5.54 11.88 15.32
N SER A 478 6.08 11.10 14.39
CA SER A 478 7.52 10.98 14.15
C SER A 478 7.84 10.88 12.66
N SER A 479 9.05 11.27 12.26
CA SER A 479 9.52 11.22 10.88
C SER A 479 10.91 10.62 10.73
N PHE A 480 11.01 9.55 9.94
CA PHE A 480 12.26 8.99 9.43
C PHE A 480 12.36 9.34 7.95
N ALA A 481 13.07 10.42 7.63
CA ALA A 481 13.08 11.03 6.29
C ALA A 481 14.25 10.53 5.44
N VAL A 482 13.95 10.08 4.22
CA VAL A 482 14.93 9.50 3.30
C VAL A 482 14.63 9.88 1.85
N PHE A 483 15.68 10.15 1.08
CA PHE A 483 15.54 10.35 -0.36
C PHE A 483 15.34 9.02 -1.08
N SER A 484 14.41 9.00 -2.03
CA SER A 484 14.24 7.90 -2.97
C SER A 484 14.57 8.34 -4.39
N GLN A 485 14.92 7.36 -5.24
CA GLN A 485 15.11 7.57 -6.67
C GLN A 485 13.78 7.67 -7.43
N ARG A 486 12.67 7.33 -6.77
CA ARG A 486 11.34 7.33 -7.37
C ARG A 486 10.90 8.77 -7.64
N CYS A 487 10.52 9.03 -8.89
CA CYS A 487 10.05 10.33 -9.30
C CYS A 487 8.57 10.49 -8.96
N LEU A 488 8.26 11.08 -7.81
CA LEU A 488 6.87 11.29 -7.38
C LEU A 488 6.24 12.50 -8.09
N GLU A 489 5.15 12.29 -8.82
CA GLU A 489 4.43 13.27 -9.64
C GLU A 489 2.91 13.23 -9.44
N PHE A 490 2.19 14.20 -9.99
CA PHE A 490 0.73 14.28 -9.92
C PHE A 490 0.11 13.97 -11.29
N PRO A 491 -0.84 13.04 -11.40
CA PRO A 491 -1.48 12.71 -12.66
C PRO A 491 -2.62 13.71 -12.95
N GLU A 492 -2.33 14.85 -13.60
CA GLU A 492 -3.40 15.71 -14.11
C GLU A 492 -3.04 16.35 -15.47
N LYS A 493 -4.02 16.37 -16.39
CA LYS A 493 -3.90 16.93 -17.73
C LYS A 493 -3.71 18.45 -17.66
N GLY A 494 -2.51 18.93 -17.99
CA GLY A 494 -2.27 20.34 -18.33
C GLY A 494 -1.44 21.16 -17.33
N ILE A 495 -1.21 20.66 -16.11
CA ILE A 495 -0.19 21.21 -15.21
C ILE A 495 0.90 20.15 -15.05
N MET A 496 1.78 20.08 -16.04
CA MET A 496 3.00 19.28 -15.96
C MET A 496 3.81 19.74 -14.72
N ARG A 497 3.69 19.03 -13.61
CA ARG A 497 4.72 18.97 -12.55
C ARG A 497 5.68 17.83 -12.86
N SER A 498 5.95 17.63 -14.15
CA SER A 498 6.91 16.65 -14.62
C SER A 498 8.30 17.10 -14.17
N CYS A 499 9.17 16.12 -13.96
CA CYS A 499 10.61 16.32 -13.98
C CYS A 499 11.02 16.95 -15.32
N SER A 500 10.83 18.26 -15.48
CA SER A 500 10.96 18.95 -16.77
C SER A 500 12.32 19.62 -16.87
N ALA A 501 13.02 19.28 -17.96
CA ALA A 501 14.02 20.16 -18.54
C ALA A 501 13.43 21.57 -18.71
N PRO A 502 14.24 22.64 -18.60
CA PRO A 502 13.74 24.01 -18.76
C PRO A 502 12.97 24.17 -20.08
N CYS A 503 11.92 24.98 -20.07
CA CYS A 503 11.22 25.31 -21.31
C CYS A 503 12.20 26.02 -22.28
N LYS A 504 11.91 25.96 -23.59
CA LYS A 504 12.77 26.56 -24.64
C LYS A 504 13.06 28.06 -24.44
N GLU A 505 12.25 28.74 -23.63
CA GLU A 505 12.31 30.18 -23.34
C GLU A 505 12.99 30.49 -21.98
N GLY A 506 13.51 29.49 -21.26
CA GLY A 506 14.23 29.70 -20.00
C GLY A 506 13.35 30.07 -18.78
N HIS A 507 12.02 30.08 -18.92
CA HIS A 507 11.12 30.30 -17.78
C HIS A 507 11.19 29.13 -16.78
N SER A 508 11.45 29.44 -15.52
CA SER A 508 11.22 28.52 -14.39
C SER A 508 10.25 29.18 -13.41
N LYS A 509 9.02 28.65 -13.31
CA LYS A 509 8.18 28.96 -12.14
C LYS A 509 8.83 28.32 -10.92
N PRO A 510 8.89 28.98 -9.75
CA PRO A 510 9.38 28.35 -8.53
C PRO A 510 8.56 27.08 -8.31
N LEU A 511 9.24 25.94 -8.31
CA LEU A 511 8.63 24.64 -8.04
C LEU A 511 7.96 24.73 -6.66
N GLN A 512 6.85 24.02 -6.44
CA GLN A 512 6.23 23.89 -5.12
C GLN A 512 6.37 22.43 -4.71
N THR A 513 6.87 22.17 -3.50
CA THR A 513 6.90 20.79 -2.98
C THR A 513 5.56 20.44 -2.35
N THR A 514 5.15 19.19 -2.52
CA THR A 514 3.85 18.70 -2.02
C THR A 514 4.09 17.56 -1.04
N LEU A 515 3.28 17.53 0.02
CA LEU A 515 3.21 16.41 0.97
C LEU A 515 1.89 15.67 0.79
N LEU A 516 1.98 14.36 0.54
CA LEU A 516 0.86 13.43 0.69
C LEU A 516 0.91 12.83 2.10
N THR A 517 -0.09 13.13 2.94
CA THR A 517 -0.17 12.60 4.31
C THR A 517 -1.60 12.34 4.75
N ARG A 518 -1.79 11.30 5.57
CA ARG A 518 -3.05 11.09 6.32
C ARG A 518 -3.11 12.05 7.50
N ILE A 519 -4.25 12.70 7.70
CA ILE A 519 -4.47 13.61 8.84
C ILE A 519 -5.73 13.10 9.55
N LEU A 520 -5.55 12.58 10.76
CA LEU A 520 -6.66 12.18 11.61
C LEU A 520 -7.27 13.45 12.23
N THR A 521 -8.51 13.76 11.85
CA THR A 521 -9.25 14.90 12.40
C THR A 521 -10.04 14.44 13.63
N THR A 522 -9.98 15.20 14.73
CA THR A 522 -10.70 14.90 15.97
C THR A 522 -12.16 15.38 15.94
N ALA A 523 -12.76 15.55 14.76
CA ALA A 523 -14.08 16.14 14.66
C ALA A 523 -15.12 15.20 15.26
N GLU A 524 -15.66 15.58 16.43
CA GLU A 524 -17.00 15.17 16.84
C GLU A 524 -17.95 15.45 15.66
N GLN A 525 -18.71 14.43 15.27
CA GLN A 525 -19.82 14.44 14.32
C GLN A 525 -20.04 15.78 13.57
N GLY A 526 -19.58 15.86 12.31
CA GLY A 526 -20.21 16.73 11.30
C GLY A 526 -19.41 17.86 10.65
N SER A 527 -18.08 17.94 10.75
CA SER A 527 -17.33 19.08 10.15
C SER A 527 -16.07 18.73 9.33
N VAL A 528 -15.99 17.56 8.69
CA VAL A 528 -14.96 17.30 7.65
C VAL A 528 -15.42 17.75 6.25
N SER A 529 -16.72 18.07 6.11
CA SER A 529 -17.42 18.53 4.89
C SER A 529 -16.88 19.85 4.26
N GLY A 530 -15.74 20.36 4.71
CA GLY A 530 -15.19 21.67 4.31
C GLY A 530 -13.83 21.64 3.63
N LEU A 531 -13.16 20.50 3.45
CA LEU A 531 -11.81 20.46 2.84
C LEU A 531 -11.88 20.41 1.30
N LEU A 532 -12.45 21.46 0.70
CA LEU A 532 -12.41 21.69 -0.74
C LEU A 532 -10.97 21.99 -1.22
N VAL A 533 -10.67 21.67 -2.48
CA VAL A 533 -9.43 22.12 -3.13
C VAL A 533 -9.33 23.65 -3.03
N GLY A 534 -8.17 24.12 -2.57
CA GLY A 534 -7.88 25.55 -2.31
C GLY A 534 -8.16 25.99 -0.86
N VAL A 535 -8.79 25.15 -0.03
CA VAL A 535 -9.04 25.48 1.38
C VAL A 535 -7.74 25.52 2.16
N LYS A 536 -7.54 26.61 2.91
CA LYS A 536 -6.43 26.77 3.83
C LYS A 536 -6.85 26.32 5.22
N PHE A 537 -6.10 25.41 5.82
CA PHE A 537 -6.37 24.92 7.16
C PHE A 537 -5.09 24.86 7.99
N LEU A 538 -5.24 24.92 9.31
CA LEU A 538 -4.13 24.95 10.25
C LEU A 538 -3.96 23.55 10.86
N VAL A 539 -2.75 22.99 10.77
CA VAL A 539 -2.39 21.75 11.47
C VAL A 539 -1.27 22.08 12.45
N GLY A 540 -1.59 22.14 13.74
CA GLY A 540 -0.69 22.69 14.75
C GLY A 540 -0.38 24.16 14.46
N GLU A 541 0.86 24.48 14.10
CA GLU A 541 1.30 25.83 13.69
C GLU A 541 1.55 25.94 12.16
N ALA A 542 1.13 24.95 11.38
CA ALA A 542 1.36 24.89 9.94
C ALA A 542 0.09 25.31 9.18
N HIS A 543 0.21 26.31 8.31
CA HIS A 543 -0.86 26.65 7.37
C HIS A 543 -0.70 25.83 6.09
N LEU A 544 -1.66 24.96 5.81
CA LEU A 544 -1.68 24.09 4.65
C LEU A 544 -2.77 24.53 3.68
N THR A 545 -2.55 24.32 2.38
CA THR A 545 -3.58 24.47 1.35
C THR A 545 -3.88 23.08 0.81
N VAL A 546 -5.14 22.67 0.86
CA VAL A 546 -5.59 21.42 0.25
C VAL A 546 -5.46 21.57 -1.26
N THR A 547 -4.57 20.82 -1.90
CA THR A 547 -4.54 20.75 -3.37
C THR A 547 -5.43 19.67 -3.91
N LYS A 548 -5.68 18.62 -3.12
CA LYS A 548 -6.65 17.57 -3.40
C LYS A 548 -7.00 16.87 -2.08
N ALA A 549 -8.28 16.69 -1.82
CA ALA A 549 -8.74 15.78 -0.78
C ALA A 549 -8.86 14.38 -1.40
N VAL A 550 -8.25 13.38 -0.78
CA VAL A 550 -8.47 11.98 -1.17
C VAL A 550 -9.64 11.48 -0.32
N GLN A 551 -10.82 11.46 -0.94
CA GLN A 551 -12.12 11.27 -0.27
C GLN A 551 -12.29 9.90 0.40
N ASP A 552 -11.38 8.96 0.14
CA ASP A 552 -11.52 7.55 0.53
C ASP A 552 -10.50 7.08 1.61
N GLN A 553 -9.61 7.95 2.11
CA GLN A 553 -8.54 7.53 3.06
C GLN A 553 -8.22 8.49 4.23
N LEU A 554 -9.04 9.51 4.50
CA LEU A 554 -8.67 10.63 5.42
C LEU A 554 -7.26 11.21 5.09
N ALA A 555 -6.86 11.09 3.82
CA ALA A 555 -5.56 11.52 3.32
C ALA A 555 -5.71 12.85 2.58
N ILE A 556 -4.93 13.83 2.99
CA ILE A 556 -4.96 15.17 2.42
C ILE A 556 -3.67 15.38 1.65
N ILE A 557 -3.81 15.76 0.38
CA ILE A 557 -2.70 16.27 -0.41
C ILE A 557 -2.57 17.73 -0.06
N ALA A 558 -1.63 18.03 0.83
CA ALA A 558 -1.32 19.38 1.23
C ALA A 558 -0.15 19.90 0.40
N ALA A 559 -0.36 20.99 -0.33
CA ALA A 559 0.76 21.72 -0.92
C ALA A 559 0.87 23.06 -0.24
N VAL A 560 1.88 23.22 0.64
CA VAL A 560 2.53 24.52 0.81
C VAL A 560 3.97 24.29 1.29
N SER A 561 4.88 24.47 0.35
CA SER A 561 6.19 25.06 0.55
C SER A 561 6.64 25.50 -0.83
N MET A 562 6.81 26.82 -1.03
CA MET A 562 7.58 27.33 -2.17
C MET A 562 8.90 26.60 -2.11
N ASN A 563 9.27 25.88 -3.16
CA ASN A 563 10.37 24.94 -3.10
C ASN A 563 11.67 25.70 -2.76
N PRO A 564 12.33 25.37 -1.64
CA PRO A 564 13.70 25.80 -1.38
C PRO A 564 14.71 25.11 -2.30
N LEU A 565 14.28 24.07 -3.02
CA LEU A 565 14.96 23.46 -4.16
C LEU A 565 14.59 24.19 -5.47
N SER A 566 14.44 25.53 -5.43
CA SER A 566 14.57 26.38 -6.62
C SER A 566 15.72 25.83 -7.49
N PRO A 567 15.53 25.68 -8.81
CA PRO A 567 16.33 24.81 -9.64
C PRO A 567 17.81 24.98 -9.34
N LEU A 568 18.44 23.86 -9.04
CA LEU A 568 19.88 23.62 -8.85
C LEU A 568 20.72 23.97 -10.11
N ARG A 569 20.32 25.01 -10.84
CA ARG A 569 20.96 25.60 -12.02
C ARG A 569 21.27 27.10 -11.89
N TYR A 570 20.65 27.86 -10.97
CA TYR A 570 20.85 29.32 -10.91
C TYR A 570 21.10 29.85 -9.49
N ARG A 571 22.34 29.73 -9.02
CA ARG A 571 22.94 30.63 -8.00
C ARG A 571 24.46 30.78 -8.17
N LEU A 572 24.92 30.88 -9.41
CA LEU A 572 26.33 31.11 -9.74
C LEU A 572 26.56 32.41 -10.55
N ARG A 573 25.63 33.37 -10.52
CA ARG A 573 25.84 34.69 -11.17
C ARG A 573 25.80 35.92 -10.27
N ASP A 574 25.42 35.80 -8.99
CA ASP A 574 25.30 36.97 -8.11
C ASP A 574 26.31 36.99 -6.94
N ILE A 575 27.40 36.21 -7.01
CA ILE A 575 28.51 36.25 -6.02
C ILE A 575 29.86 36.56 -6.69
N LEU A 576 29.84 37.37 -7.75
CA LEU A 576 31.01 38.12 -8.19
C LEU A 576 30.55 39.52 -8.66
N PRO A 577 30.48 40.52 -7.77
CA PRO A 577 30.66 41.88 -8.21
C PRO A 577 32.17 42.08 -8.43
N ASP A 578 32.57 42.31 -9.67
CA ASP A 578 33.91 42.72 -10.11
C ASP A 578 35.09 41.80 -9.72
N ALA A 579 35.45 40.90 -10.64
CA ALA A 579 36.83 40.49 -10.92
C ALA A 579 36.99 40.13 -12.39
#